data_AF-A0A3R5SQA2-F1
#
_entry.id   AF-A0A3R5SQA2-F1
#
_cell.length_a   1.000
_cell.length_b   1.000
_cell.length_c   1.000
_cell.angle_alpha   90.00
_cell.angle_beta   90.00
_cell.angle_gamma   90.00
#
_symmetry.space_group_name_H-M   'P 1'
#
loop_
_entity.id
_entity.type
_entity.pdbx_description
1 polymer ?
#
loop_
_entity_poly.entity_id
_entity_poly.type
_entity_poly.pdbx_seq_one_letter_code
_entity_poly.pdbx_strand_id
1 'polypeptide(L)'
;MKQVGFPSQNNSPSCDYSRLEFDCDEEFNVFFAKYRSEWSNVLRLSTILNPGVAFQFANQWLQSVLSKGIDSGNDAANHCTLSSPSFLEWDAASCFLESVLSRLFVSKAENKPELHLGVDLLHSVLNFEANDPLVLSSLLSCISALFPYLSQTPQTLPVVLKKIFSAVTFSQDGQTKATRSRAVKNVRQHACSIVVKISKQYTDLIFPVFDQLYTHIREIGRDSEQLSQMEKCILMEALILSAFIDEMLKPVKDLWISQDFKEAFWSTEKFMSYIGVDRAPVEPSSADTCGINRSHISCCINTILAVMKRSKWPDNPQCSSGLKKWLKY
;
A
#
# COMPACT_ATOMS: atom_id res chain seq x y z
N MET A 1 12.51 -17.44 -4.37
CA MET A 1 11.81 -16.14 -4.17
C MET A 1 12.77 -15.00 -3.82
N LYS A 2 13.89 -15.24 -3.10
CA LYS A 2 14.93 -14.22 -2.88
C LYS A 2 15.61 -13.85 -4.19
N GLN A 3 15.74 -12.55 -4.47
CA GLN A 3 16.38 -12.04 -5.70
C GLN A 3 17.89 -11.93 -5.50
N VAL A 4 18.62 -12.96 -5.90
CA VAL A 4 20.09 -13.05 -5.85
C VAL A 4 20.59 -13.68 -7.14
N GLY A 5 21.88 -13.55 -7.43
CA GLY A 5 22.46 -14.17 -8.63
C GLY A 5 22.58 -13.21 -9.82
N PHE A 6 22.60 -11.90 -9.60
CA PHE A 6 22.78 -10.94 -10.70
C PHE A 6 24.07 -11.21 -11.48
N PRO A 7 24.05 -11.13 -12.84
CA PRO A 7 25.25 -11.27 -13.67
C PRO A 7 26.42 -10.38 -13.25
N SER A 8 26.13 -9.14 -12.83
CA SER A 8 27.15 -8.17 -12.38
C SER A 8 27.75 -8.45 -11.00
N GLN A 9 27.16 -9.36 -10.22
CA GLN A 9 27.52 -9.61 -8.82
C GLN A 9 28.28 -10.93 -8.63
N ASN A 10 28.84 -11.13 -7.42
CA ASN A 10 29.51 -12.37 -7.01
C ASN A 10 29.06 -12.81 -5.60
N ASN A 11 27.80 -12.55 -5.26
CA ASN A 11 27.24 -12.82 -3.93
C ASN A 11 26.48 -14.15 -3.83
N SER A 12 26.39 -14.90 -4.93
CA SER A 12 25.68 -16.18 -5.00
C SER A 12 26.33 -17.10 -6.04
N PRO A 13 26.37 -18.42 -5.83
CA PRO A 13 26.75 -19.37 -6.89
C PRO A 13 25.91 -19.23 -8.16
N SER A 14 24.68 -18.71 -8.06
CA SER A 14 23.81 -18.46 -9.21
C SER A 14 24.35 -17.38 -10.15
N CYS A 15 25.24 -16.49 -9.71
CA CYS A 15 25.80 -15.43 -10.55
C CYS A 15 26.55 -16.00 -11.78
N ASP A 16 27.27 -17.11 -11.62
CA ASP A 16 28.00 -17.74 -12.73
C ASP A 16 27.04 -18.27 -13.81
N TYR A 17 25.93 -18.88 -13.39
CA TYR A 17 24.90 -19.35 -14.31
C TYR A 17 24.18 -18.18 -14.99
N SER A 18 23.87 -17.12 -14.23
CA SER A 18 23.21 -15.95 -14.80
C SER A 18 24.08 -15.20 -15.81
N ARG A 19 25.41 -15.22 -15.67
CA ARG A 19 26.34 -14.71 -16.69
C ARG A 19 26.36 -15.52 -17.99
N LEU A 20 25.94 -16.79 -17.94
CA LEU A 20 25.81 -17.64 -19.13
C LEU A 20 24.45 -17.45 -19.82
N GLU A 21 23.40 -17.13 -19.06
CA GLU A 21 22.01 -17.08 -19.54
C GLU A 21 21.50 -15.67 -19.88
N PHE A 22 22.09 -14.62 -19.30
CA PHE A 22 21.63 -13.23 -19.44
C PHE A 22 22.78 -12.31 -19.81
N ASP A 23 22.50 -11.35 -20.70
CA ASP A 23 23.50 -10.37 -21.16
C ASP A 23 23.75 -9.28 -20.11
N CYS A 24 22.75 -8.95 -19.29
CA CYS A 24 22.84 -7.91 -18.25
C CYS A 24 21.86 -8.11 -17.09
N ASP A 25 22.01 -7.29 -16.05
CA ASP A 25 21.17 -7.32 -14.84
C ASP A 25 19.70 -6.95 -15.13
N GLU A 26 19.44 -6.09 -16.12
CA GLU A 26 18.08 -5.72 -16.53
C GLU A 26 17.32 -6.90 -17.11
N GLU A 27 17.97 -7.70 -17.95
CA GLU A 27 17.37 -8.92 -18.53
C GLU A 27 17.08 -9.94 -17.43
N PHE A 28 18.05 -10.18 -16.54
CA PHE A 28 17.86 -11.03 -15.35
C PHE A 28 16.69 -10.53 -14.48
N ASN A 29 16.58 -9.22 -14.25
CA ASN A 29 15.48 -8.63 -13.48
C ASN A 29 14.11 -8.93 -14.09
N VAL A 30 13.96 -8.76 -15.41
CA VAL A 30 12.70 -9.02 -16.11
C VAL A 30 12.35 -10.51 -16.04
N PHE A 31 13.32 -11.38 -16.29
CA PHE A 31 13.15 -12.83 -16.17
C PHE A 31 12.74 -13.21 -14.74
N PHE A 32 13.48 -12.74 -13.73
CA PHE A 32 13.25 -13.08 -12.34
C PHE A 32 11.88 -12.61 -11.85
N ALA A 33 11.42 -11.42 -12.26
CA ALA A 33 10.09 -10.92 -11.93
C ALA A 33 8.99 -11.85 -12.45
N LYS A 34 9.11 -12.33 -13.69
CA LYS A 34 8.17 -13.31 -14.28
C LYS A 34 8.26 -14.65 -13.56
N TYR A 35 9.48 -15.17 -13.37
CA TYR A 35 9.72 -16.42 -12.67
C TYR A 35 9.12 -16.42 -11.25
N ARG A 36 9.30 -15.33 -10.50
CA ARG A 36 8.73 -15.15 -9.16
C ARG A 36 7.21 -15.13 -9.18
N SER A 37 6.59 -14.50 -10.18
CA SER A 37 5.13 -14.53 -10.37
C SER A 37 4.61 -15.95 -10.57
N GLU A 38 5.25 -16.73 -11.46
CA GLU A 38 4.88 -18.14 -11.69
C GLU A 38 5.04 -19.00 -10.43
N TRP A 39 6.15 -18.83 -9.70
CA TRP A 39 6.34 -19.55 -8.43
C TRP A 39 5.33 -19.17 -7.36
N SER A 40 4.91 -17.91 -7.32
CA SER A 40 3.85 -17.47 -6.42
C SER A 40 2.52 -18.18 -6.75
N ASN A 41 2.23 -18.40 -8.03
CA ASN A 41 1.07 -19.18 -8.46
C ASN A 41 1.18 -20.67 -8.09
N VAL A 42 2.34 -21.29 -8.29
CA VAL A 42 2.58 -22.67 -7.85
C VAL A 42 2.36 -22.79 -6.34
N LEU A 43 2.93 -21.88 -5.55
CA LEU A 43 2.78 -21.88 -4.09
C LEU A 43 1.31 -21.70 -3.66
N ARG A 44 0.55 -20.83 -4.33
CA ARG A 44 -0.89 -20.68 -4.12
C ARG A 44 -1.65 -21.99 -4.35
N LEU A 45 -1.33 -22.72 -5.42
CA LEU A 45 -1.93 -24.02 -5.70
C LEU A 45 -1.51 -25.08 -4.67
N SER A 46 -0.23 -25.13 -4.32
CA SER A 46 0.28 -26.02 -3.26
C SER A 46 -0.40 -25.75 -1.91
N THR A 47 -0.66 -24.48 -1.58
CA THR A 47 -1.34 -24.09 -0.34
C THR A 47 -2.80 -24.59 -0.30
N ILE A 48 -3.48 -24.67 -1.44
CA ILE A 48 -4.84 -25.24 -1.48
C ILE A 48 -4.79 -26.72 -1.09
N LEU A 49 -3.79 -27.46 -1.59
CA LEU A 49 -3.64 -28.90 -1.37
C LEU A 49 -3.17 -29.22 0.05
N ASN A 50 -2.24 -28.43 0.60
CA ASN A 50 -1.67 -28.66 1.93
C ASN A 50 -1.45 -27.33 2.69
N PRO A 51 -2.54 -26.71 3.20
CA PRO A 51 -2.50 -25.43 3.89
C PRO A 51 -1.65 -25.43 5.16
N GLY A 52 -1.66 -26.51 5.95
CA GLY A 52 -0.91 -26.61 7.20
C GLY A 52 0.59 -26.51 7.01
N VAL A 53 1.15 -27.29 6.09
CA VAL A 53 2.60 -27.26 5.80
C VAL A 53 3.02 -25.93 5.20
N ALA A 54 2.24 -25.39 4.26
CA ALA A 54 2.52 -24.10 3.64
C ALA A 54 2.56 -22.96 4.67
N PHE A 55 1.58 -22.92 5.58
CA PHE A 55 1.55 -21.94 6.67
C PHE A 55 2.69 -22.16 7.67
N GLN A 56 2.98 -23.41 8.06
CA GLN A 56 4.07 -23.70 8.99
C GLN A 56 5.41 -23.16 8.48
N PHE A 57 5.71 -23.38 7.20
CA PHE A 57 6.92 -22.85 6.58
C PHE A 57 6.92 -21.31 6.54
N ALA A 58 5.80 -20.69 6.14
CA ALA A 58 5.68 -19.24 6.13
C ALA A 58 5.89 -18.62 7.53
N ASN A 59 5.28 -19.23 8.55
CA ASN A 59 5.40 -18.82 9.95
C ASN A 59 6.85 -18.94 10.44
N GLN A 60 7.48 -20.11 10.27
CA GLN A 60 8.88 -20.33 10.69
C GLN A 60 9.85 -19.38 10.00
N TRP A 61 9.68 -19.17 8.68
CA TRP A 61 10.53 -18.27 7.94
C TRP A 61 10.35 -16.82 8.41
N LEU A 62 9.11 -16.33 8.56
CA LEU A 62 8.88 -14.97 9.02
C LEU A 62 9.37 -14.75 10.45
N GLN A 63 9.19 -15.71 11.37
CA GLN A 63 9.73 -15.64 12.73
C GLN A 63 11.28 -15.61 12.73
N SER A 64 11.92 -16.36 11.83
CA SER A 64 13.37 -16.29 11.63
C SER A 64 13.81 -14.91 11.14
N VAL A 65 13.07 -14.29 10.22
CA VAL A 65 13.34 -12.93 9.73
C VAL A 65 13.14 -11.88 10.84
N LEU A 66 12.08 -12.00 11.64
CA LEU A 66 11.77 -11.09 12.74
C LEU A 66 12.79 -11.13 13.87
N SER A 67 13.42 -12.28 14.10
CA SER A 67 14.43 -12.46 15.16
C SER A 67 15.84 -12.02 14.75
N LYS A 68 16.08 -11.80 13.45
CA LYS A 68 17.35 -11.29 12.93
C LYS A 68 17.39 -9.76 13.00
N GLY A 69 18.59 -9.22 13.25
CA GLY A 69 18.84 -7.79 13.08
C GLY A 69 18.73 -7.37 11.60
N ILE A 70 18.55 -6.06 11.37
CA ILE A 70 18.57 -5.49 10.02
C ILE A 70 20.04 -5.30 9.59
N ASP A 71 20.47 -6.12 8.63
CA ASP A 71 21.73 -6.03 7.91
C ASP A 71 21.54 -5.23 6.61
N SER A 72 21.92 -3.95 6.68
CA SER A 72 21.97 -3.04 5.54
C SER A 72 23.10 -3.38 4.55
N GLY A 73 24.03 -4.27 4.89
CA GLY A 73 25.28 -4.46 4.17
C GLY A 73 26.25 -3.29 4.40
N ASN A 74 27.24 -3.15 3.50
CA ASN A 74 28.34 -2.17 3.62
C ASN A 74 27.95 -0.72 3.23
N ASP A 75 26.67 -0.35 3.28
CA ASP A 75 26.25 1.01 2.91
C ASP A 75 26.58 2.02 4.04
N ALA A 76 27.22 3.13 3.68
CA ALA A 76 27.67 4.16 4.61
C ALA A 76 26.51 4.87 5.35
N ALA A 77 25.30 4.79 4.81
CA ALA A 77 24.11 5.40 5.39
C ALA A 77 23.38 4.50 6.41
N ASN A 78 23.84 3.26 6.67
CA ASN A 78 23.14 2.27 7.50
C ASN A 78 21.66 2.03 7.11
N HIS A 79 21.31 2.30 5.85
CA HIS A 79 19.99 2.04 5.28
C HIS A 79 20.08 0.88 4.28
N CYS A 80 19.03 0.06 4.21
CA CYS A 80 18.95 -1.00 3.23
C CYS A 80 18.81 -0.42 1.82
N THR A 81 19.46 -1.10 0.89
CA THR A 81 19.30 -0.95 -0.55
C THR A 81 18.52 -2.16 -1.11
N LEU A 82 18.20 -2.12 -2.41
CA LEU A 82 17.52 -3.22 -3.08
C LEU A 82 18.35 -4.51 -3.15
N SER A 83 19.66 -4.45 -2.88
CA SER A 83 20.56 -5.60 -2.84
C SER A 83 20.99 -5.99 -1.42
N SER A 84 20.57 -5.23 -0.39
CA SER A 84 20.94 -5.51 0.99
C SER A 84 20.39 -6.87 1.44
N PRO A 85 21.18 -7.68 2.19
CA PRO A 85 20.79 -9.02 2.58
C PRO A 85 19.44 -9.08 3.31
N SER A 86 19.20 -8.15 4.23
CA SER A 86 17.93 -8.07 4.97
C SER A 86 16.76 -7.71 4.09
N PHE A 87 16.87 -6.70 3.22
CA PHE A 87 15.77 -6.34 2.32
C PHE A 87 15.37 -7.53 1.44
N LEU A 88 16.35 -8.21 0.83
CA LEU A 88 16.09 -9.36 -0.03
C LEU A 88 15.38 -10.50 0.73
N GLU A 89 15.70 -10.72 2.00
CA GLU A 89 15.05 -11.73 2.83
C GLU A 89 13.62 -11.33 3.22
N TRP A 90 13.44 -10.08 3.67
CA TRP A 90 12.14 -9.51 4.02
C TRP A 90 11.16 -9.50 2.85
N ASP A 91 11.61 -9.03 1.69
CA ASP A 91 10.82 -8.98 0.47
C ASP A 91 10.37 -10.40 0.04
N ALA A 92 11.29 -11.36 0.04
CA ALA A 92 10.99 -12.75 -0.29
C ALA A 92 9.99 -13.38 0.71
N ALA A 93 10.21 -13.20 2.01
CA ALA A 93 9.33 -13.71 3.05
C ALA A 93 7.94 -13.10 2.96
N SER A 94 7.83 -11.79 2.70
CA SER A 94 6.53 -11.11 2.53
C SER A 94 5.73 -11.65 1.34
N CYS A 95 6.37 -11.88 0.18
CA CYS A 95 5.69 -12.45 -0.98
C CYS A 95 5.29 -13.92 -0.78
N PHE A 96 6.12 -14.69 -0.07
CA PHE A 96 5.79 -16.07 0.27
C PHE A 96 4.57 -16.11 1.19
N LEU A 97 4.57 -15.32 2.26
CA LEU A 97 3.46 -15.21 3.19
C LEU A 97 2.16 -14.77 2.49
N GLU A 98 2.22 -13.74 1.65
CA GLU A 98 1.06 -13.26 0.90
C GLU A 98 0.49 -14.36 -0.02
N SER A 99 1.37 -15.09 -0.71
CA SER A 99 0.96 -16.19 -1.58
C SER A 99 0.22 -17.29 -0.80
N VAL A 100 0.74 -17.67 0.36
CA VAL A 100 0.10 -18.65 1.26
C VAL A 100 -1.23 -18.12 1.79
N LEU A 101 -1.24 -16.95 2.44
CA LEU A 101 -2.44 -16.42 3.09
C LEU A 101 -3.56 -16.08 2.10
N SER A 102 -3.23 -15.75 0.85
CA SER A 102 -4.23 -15.49 -0.20
C SER A 102 -5.10 -16.72 -0.55
N ARG A 103 -4.63 -17.93 -0.25
CA ARG A 103 -5.36 -19.19 -0.53
C ARG A 103 -5.68 -20.00 0.71
N LEU A 104 -5.02 -19.74 1.84
CA LEU A 104 -5.16 -20.49 3.08
C LEU A 104 -6.63 -20.62 3.53
N PHE A 105 -7.34 -19.50 3.60
CA PHE A 105 -8.73 -19.46 4.05
C PHE A 105 -9.74 -20.02 3.04
N VAL A 106 -9.35 -20.09 1.76
CA VAL A 106 -10.18 -20.64 0.67
C VAL A 106 -10.01 -22.16 0.54
N SER A 107 -8.90 -22.72 1.04
CA SER A 107 -8.68 -24.17 1.01
C SER A 107 -9.80 -24.92 1.76
N LYS A 108 -10.16 -26.08 1.24
CA LYS A 108 -11.11 -27.02 1.87
C LYS A 108 -10.40 -28.21 2.53
N ALA A 109 -9.08 -28.27 2.48
CA ALA A 109 -8.32 -29.34 3.11
C ALA A 109 -8.50 -29.29 4.64
N GLU A 110 -8.47 -30.47 5.27
CA GLU A 110 -8.71 -30.61 6.71
C GLU A 110 -7.53 -30.18 7.56
N ASN A 111 -6.31 -30.29 7.02
CA ASN A 111 -5.06 -30.01 7.73
C ASN A 111 -4.71 -28.51 7.81
N LYS A 112 -5.69 -27.66 8.09
CA LYS A 112 -5.47 -26.22 8.27
C LYS A 112 -4.68 -25.96 9.55
N PRO A 113 -3.83 -24.91 9.57
CA PRO A 113 -3.18 -24.48 10.80
C PRO A 113 -4.22 -24.00 11.81
N GLU A 114 -3.90 -24.13 13.09
CA GLU A 114 -4.73 -23.57 14.16
C GLU A 114 -4.77 -22.04 14.05
N LEU A 115 -5.95 -21.46 14.29
CA LEU A 115 -6.17 -20.01 14.12
C LEU A 115 -5.26 -19.16 15.03
N HIS A 116 -4.97 -19.64 16.24
CA HIS A 116 -4.16 -18.92 17.22
C HIS A 116 -2.74 -18.65 16.68
N LEU A 117 -2.14 -19.58 15.92
CA LEU A 117 -0.81 -19.41 15.35
C LEU A 117 -0.73 -18.20 14.41
N GLY A 118 -1.80 -17.93 13.66
CA GLY A 118 -1.87 -16.75 12.80
C GLY A 118 -2.06 -15.45 13.56
N VAL A 119 -2.79 -15.49 14.69
CA VAL A 119 -2.93 -14.36 15.60
C VAL A 119 -1.60 -14.04 16.29
N ASP A 120 -0.87 -15.06 16.74
CA ASP A 120 0.46 -14.88 17.34
C ASP A 120 1.47 -14.32 16.35
N LEU A 121 1.43 -14.77 15.10
CA LEU A 121 2.25 -14.22 14.02
C LEU A 121 1.89 -12.75 13.73
N LEU A 122 0.60 -12.40 13.72
CA LEU A 122 0.14 -11.01 13.60
C LEU A 122 0.69 -10.13 14.73
N HIS A 123 0.63 -10.60 15.97
CA HIS A 123 1.21 -9.87 17.10
C HIS A 123 2.74 -9.74 16.97
N SER A 124 3.42 -10.78 16.50
CA SER A 124 4.87 -10.76 16.27
C SER A 124 5.27 -9.68 15.25
N VAL A 125 4.57 -9.57 14.12
CA VAL A 125 4.86 -8.52 13.13
C VAL A 125 4.47 -7.11 13.62
N LEU A 126 3.42 -6.98 14.43
CA LEU A 126 3.03 -5.67 14.98
C LEU A 126 4.04 -5.14 16.00
N ASN A 127 4.65 -6.04 16.76
CA ASN A 127 5.66 -5.71 17.78
C ASN A 127 7.03 -5.38 17.18
N PHE A 128 7.31 -5.77 15.93
CA PHE A 128 8.58 -5.46 15.28
C PHE A 128 8.66 -3.99 14.85
N GLU A 129 9.74 -3.32 15.22
CA GLU A 129 9.99 -1.91 14.88
C GLU A 129 10.97 -1.83 13.71
N ALA A 130 10.55 -1.21 12.61
CA ALA A 130 11.38 -1.04 11.41
C ALA A 130 11.54 0.45 11.10
N ASN A 131 12.77 0.96 11.21
CA ASN A 131 13.13 2.33 10.83
C ASN A 131 13.64 2.42 9.40
N ASP A 132 14.02 1.30 8.80
CA ASP A 132 14.40 1.25 7.39
C ASP A 132 13.14 1.24 6.49
N PRO A 133 13.02 2.14 5.50
CA PRO A 133 11.83 2.24 4.67
C PRO A 133 11.57 0.97 3.84
N LEU A 134 12.59 0.28 3.34
CA LEU A 134 12.37 -0.89 2.50
C LEU A 134 11.85 -2.06 3.35
N VAL A 135 12.44 -2.28 4.53
CA VAL A 135 11.98 -3.29 5.49
C VAL A 135 10.58 -2.96 6.00
N LEU A 136 10.31 -1.69 6.33
CA LEU A 136 8.99 -1.24 6.77
C LEU A 136 7.92 -1.51 5.70
N SER A 137 8.24 -1.32 4.42
CA SER A 137 7.33 -1.67 3.32
C SER A 137 7.00 -3.17 3.30
N SER A 138 8.00 -4.05 3.44
CA SER A 138 7.78 -5.51 3.50
C SER A 138 7.01 -5.93 4.76
N LEU A 139 7.27 -5.29 5.90
CA LEU A 139 6.52 -5.51 7.15
C LEU A 139 5.04 -5.15 6.99
N LEU A 140 4.74 -4.03 6.33
CA LEU A 140 3.38 -3.62 6.01
C LEU A 140 2.67 -4.62 5.08
N SER A 141 3.38 -5.21 4.11
CA SER A 141 2.84 -6.32 3.31
C SER A 141 2.50 -7.53 4.18
N CYS A 142 3.35 -7.90 5.13
CA CYS A 142 3.08 -9.00 6.07
C CYS A 142 1.83 -8.72 6.91
N ILE A 143 1.73 -7.52 7.50
CA ILE A 143 0.55 -7.08 8.28
C ILE A 143 -0.72 -7.17 7.42
N SER A 144 -0.68 -6.64 6.19
CA SER A 144 -1.79 -6.64 5.24
C SER A 144 -2.21 -8.04 4.78
N ALA A 145 -1.27 -8.99 4.71
CA ALA A 145 -1.57 -10.38 4.39
C ALA A 145 -2.26 -11.10 5.56
N LEU A 146 -2.00 -10.67 6.81
CA LEU A 146 -2.53 -11.25 8.04
C LEU A 146 -3.88 -10.68 8.49
N PHE A 147 -4.44 -9.69 7.78
CA PHE A 147 -5.79 -9.15 8.05
C PHE A 147 -6.91 -10.17 8.21
N PRO A 148 -6.96 -11.32 7.49
CA PRO A 148 -7.99 -12.34 7.73
C PRO A 148 -8.11 -12.80 9.20
N TYR A 149 -7.03 -12.71 9.98
CA TYR A 149 -7.05 -13.07 11.40
C TYR A 149 -7.68 -12.01 12.30
N LEU A 150 -7.87 -10.76 11.84
CA LEU A 150 -8.47 -9.70 12.64
C LEU A 150 -9.91 -9.99 13.05
N SER A 151 -10.66 -10.78 12.28
CA SER A 151 -11.99 -11.22 12.67
C SER A 151 -11.98 -12.10 13.93
N GLN A 152 -10.85 -12.74 14.25
CA GLN A 152 -10.65 -13.54 15.46
C GLN A 152 -10.08 -12.72 16.63
N THR A 153 -9.50 -11.55 16.34
CA THR A 153 -8.92 -10.65 17.34
C THR A 153 -9.28 -9.17 17.08
N PRO A 154 -10.58 -8.79 17.10
CA PRO A 154 -11.00 -7.43 16.75
C PRO A 154 -10.38 -6.34 17.64
N GLN A 155 -10.04 -6.66 18.88
CA GLN A 155 -9.32 -5.79 19.82
C GLN A 155 -7.93 -5.36 19.33
N THR A 156 -7.36 -6.07 18.36
CA THR A 156 -6.05 -5.75 17.76
C THR A 156 -6.15 -4.69 16.66
N LEU A 157 -7.36 -4.40 16.16
CA LEU A 157 -7.57 -3.42 15.10
C LEU A 157 -6.97 -2.03 15.41
N PRO A 158 -7.13 -1.44 16.61
CA PRO A 158 -6.50 -0.15 16.92
C PRO A 158 -4.98 -0.18 16.80
N VAL A 159 -4.34 -1.29 17.18
CA VAL A 159 -2.87 -1.46 17.08
C VAL A 159 -2.44 -1.54 15.62
N VAL A 160 -3.19 -2.29 14.79
CA VAL A 160 -2.97 -2.36 13.34
C VAL A 160 -3.10 -0.99 12.70
N LEU A 161 -4.20 -0.27 12.97
CA LEU A 161 -4.43 1.06 12.41
C LEU A 161 -3.33 2.04 12.84
N LYS A 162 -2.94 2.03 14.13
CA LYS A 162 -1.83 2.85 14.63
C LYS A 162 -0.53 2.57 13.86
N LYS A 163 -0.18 1.30 13.62
CA LYS A 163 1.02 0.93 12.87
C LYS A 163 0.96 1.42 11.42
N ILE A 164 -0.17 1.25 10.75
CA ILE A 164 -0.38 1.71 9.36
C ILE A 164 -0.32 3.23 9.27
N PHE A 165 -0.99 3.97 10.17
CA PHE A 165 -0.97 5.43 10.15
C PHE A 165 0.38 6.05 10.53
N SER A 166 1.15 5.36 11.39
CA SER A 166 2.55 5.70 11.62
C SER A 166 3.36 5.59 10.32
N ALA A 167 3.07 4.60 9.48
CA ALA A 167 3.69 4.47 8.16
C ALA A 167 3.17 5.49 7.12
N VAL A 168 1.89 5.88 7.16
CA VAL A 168 1.33 6.96 6.32
C VAL A 168 2.06 8.28 6.57
N THR A 169 2.45 8.51 7.82
CA THR A 169 3.13 9.73 8.26
C THR A 169 4.66 9.59 8.36
N PHE A 170 5.20 8.43 7.95
CA PHE A 170 6.62 8.10 8.06
C PHE A 170 7.52 9.12 7.34
N SER A 171 8.63 9.46 7.99
CA SER A 171 9.69 10.30 7.45
C SER A 171 11.00 9.95 8.14
N GLN A 172 12.12 10.14 7.46
CA GLN A 172 13.44 10.02 8.08
C GLN A 172 13.87 11.37 8.65
N ASP A 173 14.84 11.36 9.57
CA ASP A 173 15.35 12.56 10.22
C ASP A 173 15.83 13.60 9.20
N GLY A 174 15.41 14.85 9.40
CA GLY A 174 15.75 15.97 8.52
C GLY A 174 15.00 16.02 7.18
N GLN A 175 14.12 15.06 6.86
CA GLN A 175 13.32 15.10 5.63
C GLN A 175 12.08 15.98 5.78
N THR A 176 11.81 16.77 4.76
CA THR A 176 10.57 17.54 4.55
C THR A 176 9.74 16.89 3.45
N LYS A 177 8.49 17.34 3.27
CA LYS A 177 7.63 16.88 2.16
C LYS A 177 8.32 16.90 0.80
N ALA A 178 9.12 17.92 0.53
CA ALA A 178 9.85 18.08 -0.73
C ALA A 178 11.08 17.17 -0.83
N THR A 179 11.78 16.92 0.27
CA THR A 179 13.08 16.22 0.28
C THR A 179 13.01 14.73 0.60
N ARG A 180 11.81 14.19 0.88
CA ARG A 180 11.61 12.74 1.10
C ARG A 180 12.22 11.89 -0.01
N SER A 181 12.98 10.88 0.40
CA SER A 181 13.56 9.88 -0.52
C SER A 181 12.47 9.10 -1.25
N ARG A 182 12.83 8.46 -2.36
CA ARG A 182 11.90 7.60 -3.11
C ARG A 182 11.38 6.44 -2.25
N ALA A 183 12.24 5.83 -1.43
CA ALA A 183 11.85 4.74 -0.54
C ALA A 183 10.79 5.18 0.48
N VAL A 184 10.97 6.36 1.10
CA VAL A 184 10.01 6.95 2.04
C VAL A 184 8.66 7.24 1.35
N LYS A 185 8.69 7.86 0.16
CA LYS A 185 7.48 8.11 -0.64
C LYS A 185 6.72 6.81 -0.95
N ASN A 186 7.45 5.76 -1.32
CA ASN A 186 6.87 4.44 -1.62
C ASN A 186 6.20 3.81 -0.39
N VAL A 187 6.85 3.85 0.80
CA VAL A 187 6.26 3.33 2.05
C VAL A 187 4.96 4.02 2.39
N ARG A 188 4.95 5.36 2.33
CA ARG A 188 3.75 6.14 2.66
C ARG A 188 2.60 5.87 1.70
N GLN A 189 2.89 5.78 0.40
CA GLN A 189 1.89 5.40 -0.61
C GLN A 189 1.38 3.97 -0.40
N HIS A 190 2.27 3.04 -0.04
CA HIS A 190 1.92 1.66 0.28
C HIS A 190 1.01 1.60 1.51
N ALA A 191 1.34 2.32 2.60
CA ALA A 191 0.51 2.42 3.78
C ALA A 191 -0.88 3.00 3.46
N CYS A 192 -0.97 4.07 2.67
CA CYS A 192 -2.25 4.62 2.20
C CYS A 192 -3.06 3.56 1.44
N SER A 193 -2.42 2.77 0.57
CA SER A 193 -3.07 1.69 -0.18
C SER A 193 -3.59 0.57 0.74
N ILE A 194 -2.89 0.31 1.85
CA ILE A 194 -3.34 -0.64 2.87
C ILE A 194 -4.58 -0.10 3.60
N VAL A 195 -4.66 1.20 3.90
CA VAL A 195 -5.87 1.82 4.47
C VAL A 195 -7.06 1.59 3.52
N VAL A 196 -6.89 1.80 2.21
CA VAL A 196 -7.93 1.47 1.22
C VAL A 196 -8.31 -0.01 1.26
N LYS A 197 -7.32 -0.91 1.32
CA LYS A 197 -7.54 -2.36 1.35
C LYS A 197 -8.37 -2.77 2.57
N ILE A 198 -8.00 -2.31 3.77
CA ILE A 198 -8.71 -2.69 5.00
C ILE A 198 -10.13 -2.09 5.04
N SER A 199 -10.30 -0.82 4.66
CA SER A 199 -11.61 -0.17 4.57
C SER A 199 -12.56 -0.87 3.60
N LYS A 200 -12.03 -1.46 2.53
CA LYS A 200 -12.83 -2.10 1.48
C LYS A 200 -13.08 -3.59 1.70
N GLN A 201 -12.05 -4.34 2.10
CA GLN A 201 -12.12 -5.79 2.21
C GLN A 201 -12.62 -6.25 3.58
N TYR A 202 -12.49 -5.39 4.59
CA TYR A 202 -12.85 -5.67 5.98
C TYR A 202 -13.77 -4.58 6.52
N THR A 203 -14.76 -4.17 5.72
CA THR A 203 -15.70 -3.09 6.04
C THR A 203 -16.39 -3.32 7.38
N ASP A 204 -16.77 -4.56 7.71
CA ASP A 204 -17.42 -4.90 8.98
C ASP A 204 -16.53 -4.61 10.20
N LEU A 205 -15.21 -4.72 10.05
CA LEU A 205 -14.24 -4.38 11.10
C LEU A 205 -14.02 -2.87 11.21
N ILE A 206 -14.04 -2.16 10.07
CA ILE A 206 -13.78 -0.71 10.03
C ILE A 206 -15.02 0.10 10.41
N PHE A 207 -16.22 -0.39 10.09
CA PHE A 207 -17.46 0.34 10.30
C PHE A 207 -17.67 0.85 11.75
N PRO A 208 -17.42 0.05 12.81
CA PRO A 208 -17.55 0.51 14.19
C PRO A 208 -16.60 1.65 14.58
N VAL A 209 -15.50 1.85 13.84
CA VAL A 209 -14.46 2.85 14.12
C VAL A 209 -14.34 3.88 13.00
N PHE A 210 -15.31 3.94 12.09
CA PHE A 210 -15.23 4.78 10.91
C PHE A 210 -15.11 6.28 11.23
N ASP A 211 -15.84 6.77 12.23
CA ASP A 211 -15.77 8.19 12.62
C ASP A 211 -14.37 8.59 13.09
N GLN A 212 -13.68 7.68 13.81
CA GLN A 212 -12.31 7.89 14.25
C GLN A 212 -11.34 7.88 13.06
N LEU A 213 -11.53 6.92 12.14
CA LEU A 213 -10.76 6.84 10.90
C LEU A 213 -10.90 8.10 10.04
N TYR A 214 -12.14 8.57 9.87
CA TYR A 214 -12.48 9.78 9.13
C TYR A 214 -11.86 11.02 9.74
N THR A 215 -12.03 11.20 11.05
CA THR A 215 -11.48 12.32 11.80
C THR A 215 -9.96 12.35 11.67
N HIS A 216 -9.30 11.20 11.85
CA HIS A 216 -7.85 11.10 11.76
C HIS A 216 -7.31 11.43 10.36
N ILE A 217 -7.93 10.91 9.29
CA ILE A 217 -7.54 11.24 7.91
C ILE A 217 -7.72 12.73 7.63
N ARG A 218 -8.83 13.34 8.10
CA ARG A 218 -9.04 14.78 7.96
C ARG A 218 -8.00 15.60 8.71
N GLU A 219 -7.67 15.22 9.94
CA GLU A 219 -6.67 15.90 10.77
C GLU A 219 -5.29 15.88 10.13
N ILE A 220 -4.82 14.72 9.66
CA ILE A 220 -3.55 14.60 8.95
C ILE A 220 -3.58 15.41 7.64
N GLY A 221 -4.74 15.47 6.97
CA GLY A 221 -4.92 16.22 5.73
C GLY A 221 -4.94 17.75 5.87
N ARG A 222 -5.16 18.29 7.09
CA ARG A 222 -5.15 19.73 7.38
C ARG A 222 -3.77 20.34 7.26
N ASP A 223 -2.72 19.60 7.61
CA ASP A 223 -1.36 20.04 7.42
C ASP A 223 -0.98 19.95 5.93
N SER A 224 -0.72 21.10 5.31
CA SER A 224 -0.32 21.18 3.91
C SER A 224 1.04 20.54 3.66
N GLU A 225 1.91 20.47 4.66
CA GLU A 225 3.25 19.89 4.57
C GLU A 225 3.29 18.41 4.95
N GLN A 226 2.21 17.84 5.45
CA GLN A 226 2.22 16.44 5.85
C GLN A 226 2.03 15.49 4.66
N LEU A 227 0.89 15.60 3.96
CA LEU A 227 0.51 14.69 2.87
C LEU A 227 0.78 15.27 1.48
N SER A 228 1.26 14.43 0.57
CA SER A 228 1.23 14.74 -0.87
C SER A 228 -0.20 14.69 -1.40
N GLN A 229 -0.45 15.32 -2.57
CA GLN A 229 -1.79 15.26 -3.19
C GLN A 229 -2.20 13.83 -3.52
N MET A 230 -1.26 12.99 -3.95
CA MET A 230 -1.51 11.57 -4.24
C MET A 230 -1.92 10.82 -2.98
N GLU A 231 -1.22 11.02 -1.86
CA GLU A 231 -1.56 10.40 -0.57
C GLU A 231 -2.96 10.84 -0.10
N LYS A 232 -3.29 12.13 -0.23
CA LYS A 232 -4.63 12.64 0.05
C LYS A 232 -5.68 11.90 -0.79
N CYS A 233 -5.49 11.82 -2.11
CA CYS A 233 -6.43 11.12 -2.99
C CYS A 233 -6.64 9.64 -2.61
N ILE A 234 -5.58 8.91 -2.27
CA ILE A 234 -5.67 7.50 -1.86
C ILE A 234 -6.41 7.38 -0.51
N LEU A 235 -6.13 8.24 0.47
CA LEU A 235 -6.82 8.21 1.76
C LEU A 235 -8.29 8.63 1.62
N MET A 236 -8.60 9.58 0.74
CA MET A 236 -9.98 9.90 0.37
C MET A 236 -10.68 8.67 -0.21
N GLU A 237 -10.01 7.89 -1.07
CA GLU A 237 -10.56 6.64 -1.59
C GLU A 237 -10.92 5.64 -0.47
N ALA A 238 -10.14 5.60 0.61
CA ALA A 238 -10.43 4.74 1.75
C ALA A 238 -11.67 5.16 2.55
N LEU A 239 -12.10 6.41 2.42
CA LEU A 239 -13.31 6.96 3.05
C LEU A 239 -14.56 6.83 2.19
N ILE A 240 -14.42 6.39 0.92
CA ILE A 240 -15.55 6.11 0.04
C ILE A 240 -16.21 4.80 0.48
N LEU A 241 -16.94 4.87 1.59
CA LEU A 241 -17.97 3.91 1.97
C LEU A 241 -19.32 4.42 1.45
N SER A 242 -20.24 3.50 1.17
CA SER A 242 -21.54 3.78 0.52
C SER A 242 -22.43 4.82 1.24
N ALA A 243 -22.09 5.23 2.46
CA ALA A 243 -22.83 6.19 3.27
C ALA A 243 -22.41 7.67 3.10
N PHE A 244 -21.20 7.97 2.63
CA PHE A 244 -20.59 9.32 2.72
C PHE A 244 -20.23 9.96 1.37
N ILE A 245 -20.77 9.42 0.27
CA ILE A 245 -20.41 9.85 -1.09
C ILE A 245 -20.71 11.34 -1.32
N ASP A 246 -21.83 11.86 -0.83
CA ASP A 246 -22.23 13.26 -1.09
C ASP A 246 -21.31 14.26 -0.37
N GLU A 247 -21.02 14.03 0.92
CA GLU A 247 -20.07 14.87 1.67
C GLU A 247 -18.66 14.82 1.06
N MET A 248 -18.24 13.64 0.58
CA MET A 248 -16.93 13.46 -0.04
C MET A 248 -16.81 14.08 -1.42
N LEU A 249 -17.88 14.04 -2.21
CA LEU A 249 -17.92 14.65 -3.52
C LEU A 249 -18.11 16.16 -3.44
N LYS A 250 -18.60 16.74 -2.34
CA LYS A 250 -18.92 18.17 -2.28
C LYS A 250 -17.77 19.09 -2.71
N PRO A 251 -16.52 18.98 -2.19
CA PRO A 251 -15.44 19.85 -2.64
C PRO A 251 -15.08 19.66 -4.12
N VAL A 252 -15.17 18.42 -4.61
CA VAL A 252 -14.92 18.09 -6.02
C VAL A 252 -16.04 18.62 -6.90
N LYS A 253 -17.29 18.51 -6.46
CA LYS A 253 -18.48 19.03 -7.15
C LYS A 253 -18.38 20.54 -7.26
N ASP A 254 -18.10 21.24 -6.16
CA ASP A 254 -17.99 22.70 -6.12
C ASP A 254 -16.91 23.20 -7.09
N LEU A 255 -15.74 22.54 -7.10
CA LEU A 255 -14.66 22.85 -8.04
C LEU A 255 -15.03 22.50 -9.49
N TRP A 256 -15.57 21.30 -9.73
CA TRP A 256 -15.92 20.81 -11.07
C TRP A 256 -17.00 21.66 -11.76
N ILE A 257 -17.94 22.20 -10.97
CA ILE A 257 -19.01 23.05 -11.49
C ILE A 257 -18.67 24.54 -11.48
N SER A 258 -17.53 24.93 -10.91
CA SER A 258 -17.06 26.31 -10.89
C SER A 258 -16.89 26.85 -12.30
N GLN A 259 -17.11 28.14 -12.47
CA GLN A 259 -17.07 28.78 -13.78
C GLN A 259 -15.69 28.64 -14.42
N ASP A 260 -14.64 28.99 -13.67
CA ASP A 260 -13.24 28.91 -14.14
C ASP A 260 -12.88 27.49 -14.61
N PHE A 261 -13.27 26.48 -13.83
CA PHE A 261 -12.98 25.09 -14.18
C PHE A 261 -13.76 24.64 -15.41
N LYS A 262 -15.04 25.01 -15.56
CA LYS A 262 -15.83 24.71 -16.76
C LYS A 262 -15.24 25.37 -18.00
N GLU A 263 -14.88 26.65 -17.89
CA GLU A 263 -14.32 27.42 -19.00
C GLU A 263 -13.03 26.83 -19.54
N ALA A 264 -12.22 26.24 -18.67
CA ALA A 264 -10.99 25.55 -19.06
C ALA A 264 -11.23 24.43 -20.10
N PHE A 265 -12.43 23.84 -20.16
CA PHE A 265 -12.74 22.74 -21.09
C PHE A 265 -13.59 23.15 -22.30
N TRP A 266 -13.85 24.45 -22.52
CA TRP A 266 -14.68 24.91 -23.64
C TRP A 266 -13.96 24.91 -25.00
N SER A 267 -12.64 25.03 -25.00
CA SER A 267 -11.82 24.92 -26.21
C SER A 267 -10.42 24.43 -25.89
N THR A 268 -9.69 23.99 -26.92
CA THR A 268 -8.30 23.56 -26.80
C THR A 268 -7.41 24.68 -26.26
N GLU A 269 -7.61 25.92 -26.72
CA GLU A 269 -6.83 27.09 -26.31
C GLU A 269 -7.04 27.44 -24.83
N LYS A 270 -8.31 27.45 -24.38
CA LYS A 270 -8.62 27.67 -22.96
C LYS A 270 -8.01 26.59 -22.08
N PHE A 271 -8.06 25.33 -22.52
CA PHE A 271 -7.46 24.23 -21.79
C PHE A 271 -5.94 24.39 -21.68
N MET A 272 -5.27 24.63 -22.80
CA MET A 272 -3.82 24.85 -22.86
C MET A 272 -3.38 25.97 -21.93
N SER A 273 -4.12 27.09 -21.91
CA SER A 273 -3.83 28.23 -21.04
C SER A 273 -4.08 27.95 -19.56
N TYR A 274 -5.12 27.16 -19.25
CA TYR A 274 -5.42 26.75 -17.89
C TYR A 274 -4.34 25.83 -17.30
N ILE A 275 -3.81 24.88 -18.09
CA ILE A 275 -2.73 23.97 -17.64
C ILE A 275 -1.33 24.55 -17.80
N GLY A 276 -1.18 25.65 -18.56
CA GLY A 276 0.07 26.40 -18.75
C GLY A 276 1.03 25.80 -19.77
N VAL A 277 0.54 25.03 -20.75
CA VAL A 277 1.39 24.45 -21.82
C VAL A 277 1.75 25.49 -22.89
N ASP A 278 0.97 26.56 -22.98
CA ASP A 278 1.22 27.74 -23.81
C ASP A 278 2.22 28.74 -23.19
N ARG A 279 2.79 28.43 -22.01
CA ARG A 279 3.70 29.29 -21.26
C ARG A 279 5.12 28.72 -21.25
N ALA A 280 6.10 29.61 -21.18
CA ALA A 280 7.48 29.21 -20.98
C ALA A 280 7.65 28.52 -19.60
N PRO A 281 8.53 27.51 -19.49
CA PRO A 281 8.88 26.90 -18.21
C PRO A 281 9.38 27.96 -17.22
N VAL A 282 8.96 27.86 -15.97
CA VAL A 282 9.32 28.80 -14.90
C VAL A 282 10.22 28.09 -13.88
N GLU A 283 11.34 28.72 -13.54
CA GLU A 283 12.27 28.25 -12.51
C GLU A 283 12.31 29.25 -11.33
N PRO A 284 12.23 28.80 -10.07
CA PRO A 284 12.00 27.41 -9.64
C PRO A 284 10.56 26.95 -9.91
N SER A 285 10.35 25.63 -9.99
CA SER A 285 9.03 25.02 -10.25
C SER A 285 7.90 25.49 -9.29
N SER A 286 8.23 25.98 -8.10
CA SER A 286 7.27 26.58 -7.16
C SER A 286 6.64 27.89 -7.65
N ALA A 287 7.26 28.55 -8.63
CA ALA A 287 6.71 29.74 -9.28
C ALA A 287 5.65 29.40 -10.35
N ASP A 288 5.45 28.12 -10.67
CA ASP A 288 4.43 27.69 -11.63
C ASP A 288 3.03 27.74 -11.01
N THR A 289 2.34 28.85 -11.26
CA THR A 289 0.95 29.06 -10.85
C THR A 289 -0.02 28.06 -11.47
N CYS A 290 0.28 27.52 -12.66
CA CYS A 290 -0.57 26.54 -13.34
C CYS A 290 -0.39 25.13 -12.78
N GLY A 291 0.64 24.88 -11.94
CA GLY A 291 0.81 23.62 -11.22
C GLY A 291 -0.39 23.26 -10.34
N ILE A 292 -1.01 24.26 -9.71
CA ILE A 292 -2.22 24.10 -8.91
C ILE A 292 -3.40 23.64 -9.79
N ASN A 293 -3.56 24.25 -10.96
CA ASN A 293 -4.62 23.91 -11.92
C ASN A 293 -4.52 22.44 -12.38
N ARG A 294 -3.30 21.97 -12.69
CA ARG A 294 -3.07 20.55 -13.06
C ARG A 294 -3.34 19.60 -11.89
N SER A 295 -2.99 20.01 -10.67
CA SER A 295 -3.31 19.28 -9.45
C SER A 295 -4.83 19.18 -9.21
N HIS A 296 -5.57 20.27 -9.42
CA HIS A 296 -7.03 20.32 -9.34
C HIS A 296 -7.70 19.34 -10.31
N ILE A 297 -7.28 19.35 -11.58
CA ILE A 297 -7.80 18.41 -12.60
C ILE A 297 -7.55 16.96 -12.15
N SER A 298 -6.32 16.65 -11.75
CA SER A 298 -5.93 15.32 -11.29
C SER A 298 -6.74 14.89 -10.06
N CYS A 299 -6.96 15.81 -9.11
CA CYS A 299 -7.75 15.55 -7.91
C CYS A 299 -9.20 15.21 -8.26
N CYS A 300 -9.86 16.03 -9.08
CA CYS A 300 -11.25 15.82 -9.46
C CYS A 300 -11.44 14.49 -10.22
N ILE A 301 -10.63 14.25 -11.26
CA ILE A 301 -10.75 13.04 -12.08
C ILE A 301 -10.50 11.79 -11.24
N ASN A 302 -9.43 11.77 -10.43
CA ASN A 302 -9.13 10.61 -9.59
C ASN A 302 -10.22 10.36 -8.54
N THR A 303 -10.80 11.40 -7.96
CA THR A 303 -11.88 11.25 -6.97
C THR A 303 -13.17 10.74 -7.61
N ILE A 304 -13.59 11.31 -8.74
CA ILE A 304 -14.76 10.84 -9.49
C ILE A 304 -14.56 9.38 -9.92
N LEU A 305 -13.39 9.05 -10.47
CA LEU A 305 -13.06 7.69 -10.90
C LEU A 305 -13.05 6.71 -9.71
N ALA A 306 -12.53 7.13 -8.56
CA ALA A 306 -12.55 6.34 -7.34
C ALA A 306 -13.99 6.06 -6.89
N VAL A 307 -14.85 7.08 -6.82
CA VAL A 307 -16.27 6.90 -6.48
C VAL A 307 -16.93 5.94 -7.46
N MET A 308 -16.75 6.11 -8.77
CA MET A 308 -17.34 5.23 -9.79
C MET A 308 -16.83 3.78 -9.69
N LYS A 309 -15.54 3.56 -9.46
CA LYS A 309 -14.95 2.22 -9.38
C LYS A 309 -15.28 1.49 -8.08
N ARG A 310 -15.60 2.22 -7.02
CA ARG A 310 -15.67 1.66 -5.65
C ARG A 310 -17.07 1.66 -5.05
N SER A 311 -17.97 2.53 -5.51
CA SER A 311 -19.36 2.52 -5.08
C SER A 311 -20.02 1.21 -5.52
N LYS A 312 -20.51 0.45 -4.54
CA LYS A 312 -21.28 -0.77 -4.77
C LYS A 312 -22.51 -0.76 -3.91
N TRP A 313 -23.58 -1.32 -4.46
CA TRP A 313 -24.76 -1.66 -3.67
C TRP A 313 -24.38 -2.73 -2.63
N PRO A 314 -24.94 -2.69 -1.41
CA PRO A 314 -24.70 -3.74 -0.43
C PRO A 314 -25.17 -5.10 -0.98
N ASP A 315 -24.31 -6.11 -0.91
CA ASP A 315 -24.66 -7.47 -1.35
C ASP A 315 -25.72 -8.12 -0.43
N ASN A 316 -25.89 -7.62 0.80
CA ASN A 316 -26.90 -8.08 1.75
C ASN A 316 -27.87 -6.93 2.12
N PRO A 317 -29.19 -7.07 1.87
CA PRO A 317 -30.18 -6.04 2.19
C PRO A 317 -30.28 -5.72 3.69
N GLN A 318 -29.80 -6.56 4.61
CA GLN A 318 -29.77 -6.21 6.04
C GLN A 318 -28.67 -5.20 6.40
N CYS A 319 -27.51 -5.20 5.71
CA CYS A 319 -26.49 -4.14 5.87
C CYS A 319 -26.99 -2.76 5.43
N SER A 320 -28.02 -2.70 4.58
CA SER A 320 -28.67 -1.43 4.21
C SER A 320 -29.36 -0.75 5.39
N SER A 321 -29.74 -1.50 6.45
CA SER A 321 -30.42 -0.95 7.63
C SER A 321 -29.47 -0.19 8.58
N GLY A 322 -28.20 -0.61 8.67
CA GLY A 322 -27.16 0.13 9.39
C GLY A 322 -26.76 1.43 8.67
N LEU A 323 -26.75 1.40 7.34
CA LEU A 323 -26.54 2.57 6.47
C LEU A 323 -27.65 3.63 6.61
N LYS A 324 -28.92 3.21 6.86
CA LYS A 324 -30.03 4.14 7.12
C LYS A 324 -29.88 4.98 8.39
N LYS A 325 -29.02 4.58 9.34
CA LYS A 325 -28.73 5.39 10.54
C LYS A 325 -27.98 6.68 10.21
N TRP A 326 -27.27 6.71 9.07
CA TRP A 326 -26.48 7.84 8.60
C TRP A 326 -27.15 8.67 7.51
N LEU A 327 -28.16 8.15 6.83
CA LEU A 327 -29.02 8.93 5.90
C LEU A 327 -30.04 9.85 6.63
N LYS A 328 -29.96 9.94 7.96
CA LYS A 328 -30.84 10.76 8.81
C LYS A 328 -30.15 12.01 9.40
N TYR A 329 -28.90 12.27 9.01
CA TYR A 329 -28.19 13.52 9.23
C TYR A 329 -27.61 14.01 7.90
#